data_AF-A0A928X9L1-F1
#
_entry.id   AF-A0A928X9L1-F1
#
_cell.length_a   1.000
_cell.length_b   1.000
_cell.length_c   1.000
_cell.angle_alpha   90.00
_cell.angle_beta   90.00
_cell.angle_gamma   90.00
#
_symmetry.space_group_name_H-M   'P 1'
#
loop_
_entity.id
_entity.type
_entity.pdbx_description
1 polymer ?
#
loop_
_entity_poly.entity_id
_entity_poly.type
_entity_poly.pdbx_seq_one_letter_code
_entity_poly.pdbx_strand_id
1 'polypeptide(L)'
;MSGEDALASVGTMAQLKVESDGAIIEGGAGTEGPFRYGGYTFRLLDIERTLRLRIDEGPIPLSVKPGNEALIPGSLSTLEFGQFRKGSITRLDGTRQELRPHVTVRKKGTSGEPALLRLGETVIVDGALVSLADARETAVLRYRYDPGRAVVLAGALLAVITVMLRLFVPYYLLAYRIDDSGEIVRLDLFASSGGAFSSKAKLLQRIERLLTKDDLRPEALPD
;
A
#
# COMPACT_ATOMS: atom_id res chain seq x y z
N MET A 1 15.12 -16.60 -38.01
CA MET A 1 13.99 -16.13 -37.18
C MET A 1 13.63 -17.28 -36.24
N SER A 2 14.50 -17.47 -35.25
CA SER A 2 14.31 -17.12 -33.83
C SER A 2 13.28 -18.03 -33.17
N GLY A 3 13.76 -19.17 -32.68
CA GLY A 3 13.06 -20.04 -31.74
C GLY A 3 13.40 -19.70 -30.28
N GLU A 4 13.79 -18.46 -30.00
CA GLU A 4 14.18 -17.99 -28.65
C GLU A 4 13.00 -17.48 -27.80
N ASP A 5 11.77 -17.44 -28.33
CA ASP A 5 10.61 -16.87 -27.62
C ASP A 5 9.84 -17.89 -26.73
N ALA A 6 10.37 -19.10 -26.51
CA ALA A 6 9.64 -20.18 -25.82
C ALA A 6 10.22 -20.62 -24.46
N LEU A 7 11.16 -19.87 -23.86
CA LEU A 7 11.52 -20.06 -22.46
C LEU A 7 10.60 -19.20 -21.60
N ALA A 8 9.46 -19.81 -21.24
CA ALA A 8 8.46 -19.29 -20.33
C ALA A 8 9.10 -18.46 -19.20
N SER A 9 8.65 -17.21 -19.07
CA SER A 9 8.90 -16.36 -17.93
C SER A 9 8.40 -17.07 -16.68
N VAL A 10 9.28 -17.81 -15.99
CA VAL A 10 9.01 -18.20 -14.61
C VAL A 10 8.98 -16.89 -13.85
N GLY A 11 7.77 -16.38 -13.62
CA GLY A 11 7.53 -15.10 -12.96
C GLY A 11 8.34 -15.03 -11.67
N THR A 12 9.09 -13.95 -11.51
CA THR A 12 9.92 -13.76 -10.32
C THR A 12 8.99 -13.62 -9.12
N MET A 13 9.07 -14.57 -8.17
CA MET A 13 8.24 -14.61 -6.96
C MET A 13 9.11 -14.46 -5.71
N ALA A 14 8.72 -13.54 -4.84
CA ALA A 14 9.23 -13.46 -3.47
C ALA A 14 8.26 -14.19 -2.53
N GLN A 15 8.78 -15.09 -1.70
CA GLN A 15 7.99 -15.69 -0.63
C GLN A 15 7.86 -14.71 0.52
N LEU A 16 6.62 -14.42 0.89
CA LEU A 16 6.27 -13.58 2.03
C LEU A 16 5.76 -14.47 3.15
N LYS A 17 6.24 -14.18 4.35
CA LYS A 17 5.75 -14.78 5.59
C LYS A 17 5.15 -13.66 6.43
N VAL A 18 3.84 -13.74 6.66
CA VAL A 18 3.12 -12.79 7.51
C VAL A 18 2.73 -13.50 8.80
N GLU A 19 3.10 -12.91 9.93
CA GLU A 19 2.73 -13.37 11.26
C GLU A 19 1.63 -12.45 11.80
N SER A 20 0.50 -13.05 12.18
CA SER A 20 -0.62 -12.36 12.82
C SER A 20 -1.26 -13.29 13.84
N ASP A 21 -1.40 -12.82 15.07
CA ASP A 21 -2.05 -13.54 16.18
C ASP A 21 -1.56 -15.00 16.35
N GLY A 22 -0.24 -15.22 16.22
CA GLY A 22 0.39 -16.54 16.37
C GLY A 22 0.20 -17.50 15.19
N ALA A 23 -0.50 -17.08 14.13
CA ALA A 23 -0.60 -17.81 12.88
C ALA A 23 0.42 -17.27 11.87
N ILE A 24 1.13 -18.19 11.22
CA ILE A 24 2.06 -17.90 10.13
C ILE A 24 1.34 -18.22 8.82
N ILE A 25 1.23 -17.22 7.96
CA ILE A 25 0.68 -17.38 6.62
C ILE A 25 1.77 -17.06 5.62
N GLU A 26 2.06 -18.04 4.78
CA GLU A 26 3.07 -17.95 3.73
C GLU A 26 2.38 -17.79 2.37
N GLY A 27 2.92 -16.92 1.51
CA GLY A 27 2.42 -16.75 0.16
C GLY A 27 3.41 -16.02 -0.74
N GLY A 28 3.31 -16.26 -2.05
CA GLY A 28 4.17 -15.61 -3.03
C GLY A 28 3.61 -14.26 -3.48
N ALA A 29 4.42 -13.20 -3.42
CA ALA A 29 4.19 -11.99 -4.20
C ALA A 29 5.07 -12.05 -5.45
N GLY A 30 4.43 -12.11 -6.62
CA GLY A 30 5.12 -12.08 -7.90
C GLY A 30 4.95 -10.74 -8.61
N THR A 31 5.72 -10.54 -9.68
CA THR A 31 5.46 -9.46 -10.64
C THR A 31 4.10 -9.63 -11.35
N GLU A 32 3.64 -10.86 -11.50
CA GLU A 32 2.38 -11.21 -12.17
C GLU A 32 1.14 -11.14 -11.26
N GLY A 33 1.31 -11.13 -9.93
CA GLY A 33 0.19 -11.22 -9.01
C GLY A 33 0.50 -10.75 -7.58
N PRO A 34 -0.37 -9.92 -6.98
CA PRO A 34 -0.19 -9.48 -5.61
C PRO A 34 -0.54 -10.58 -4.60
N PHE A 35 0.16 -10.58 -3.47
CA PHE A 35 -0.24 -11.34 -2.29
C PHE A 35 -1.22 -10.50 -1.46
N ARG A 36 -2.35 -11.06 -1.03
CA ARG A 36 -3.37 -10.35 -0.24
C ARG A 36 -3.59 -11.01 1.11
N TYR A 37 -3.54 -10.24 2.18
CA TYR A 37 -3.74 -10.72 3.53
C TYR A 37 -4.30 -9.62 4.45
N GLY A 38 -5.38 -9.91 5.20
CA GLY A 38 -5.88 -8.99 6.24
C GLY A 38 -6.28 -7.58 5.75
N GLY A 39 -6.72 -7.45 4.50
CA GLY A 39 -6.95 -6.13 3.87
C GLY A 39 -5.69 -5.45 3.33
N TYR A 40 -4.51 -6.05 3.47
CA TYR A 40 -3.29 -5.61 2.82
C TYR A 40 -3.10 -6.28 1.47
N THR A 41 -2.60 -5.53 0.50
CA THR A 41 -2.13 -6.02 -0.80
C THR A 41 -0.64 -5.74 -0.92
N PHE A 42 0.15 -6.79 -1.05
CA PHE A 42 1.61 -6.75 -1.25
C PHE A 42 1.93 -7.02 -2.72
N ARG A 43 2.78 -6.17 -3.30
CA ARG A 43 3.29 -6.32 -4.67
C ARG A 43 4.81 -6.30 -4.65
N LEU A 44 5.41 -7.24 -5.37
CA LEU A 44 6.82 -7.20 -5.66
C LEU A 44 7.07 -6.15 -6.73
N LEU A 45 7.86 -5.13 -6.42
CA LEU A 45 8.25 -4.09 -7.38
C LEU A 45 9.51 -4.51 -8.12
N ASP A 46 10.51 -4.94 -7.37
CA ASP A 46 11.82 -5.29 -7.92
C ASP A 46 12.56 -6.25 -6.98
N ILE A 47 13.61 -6.89 -7.49
CA ILE A 47 14.61 -7.61 -6.69
C ILE A 47 15.96 -6.96 -6.93
N GLU A 48 16.40 -6.18 -5.95
CA GLU A 48 17.74 -5.61 -5.97
C GLU A 48 18.77 -6.67 -5.62
N ARG A 49 19.82 -6.76 -6.43
CA ARG A 49 20.94 -7.67 -6.21
C ARG A 49 22.20 -6.87 -5.92
N THR A 50 22.95 -7.30 -4.90
CA THR A 50 24.23 -6.69 -4.52
C THR A 50 25.28 -7.78 -4.31
N LEU A 51 26.40 -7.66 -5.01
CA LEU A 51 27.58 -8.51 -4.89
C LEU A 51 28.54 -7.89 -3.88
N ARG A 52 29.11 -8.71 -3.01
CA ARG A 52 30.17 -8.32 -2.08
C ARG A 52 31.46 -8.99 -2.49
N LEU A 53 32.40 -8.17 -2.93
CA LEU A 53 33.71 -8.59 -3.38
C LEU A 53 34.72 -8.36 -2.27
N ARG A 54 35.59 -9.32 -2.01
CA ARG A 54 36.73 -9.14 -1.11
C ARG A 54 38.00 -9.09 -1.94
N ILE A 55 38.81 -8.07 -1.68
CA ILE A 55 40.06 -7.79 -2.40
C ILE A 55 41.22 -8.07 -1.46
N ASP A 56 42.18 -8.89 -1.89
CA ASP A 56 43.40 -9.26 -1.14
C ASP A 56 43.12 -9.67 0.31
N GLU A 57 42.02 -10.43 0.52
CA GLU A 57 41.54 -10.84 1.83
C GLU A 57 41.23 -9.70 2.82
N GLY A 58 41.11 -8.46 2.32
CA GLY A 58 40.84 -7.29 3.13
C GLY A 58 39.56 -7.38 3.96
N PRO A 59 39.51 -6.66 5.10
CA PRO A 59 38.39 -6.75 6.04
C PRO A 59 37.08 -6.13 5.51
N ILE A 60 37.16 -5.21 4.55
CA ILE A 60 36.01 -4.45 4.05
C ILE A 60 35.65 -4.94 2.65
N PRO A 61 34.49 -5.59 2.45
CA PRO A 61 34.06 -6.01 1.14
C PRO A 61 33.53 -4.83 0.32
N LEU A 62 33.93 -4.76 -0.95
CA LEU A 62 33.40 -3.81 -1.93
C LEU A 62 32.02 -4.27 -2.39
N SER A 63 31.02 -3.38 -2.34
CA SER A 63 29.65 -3.68 -2.76
C SER A 63 29.41 -3.19 -4.18
N VAL A 64 28.99 -4.09 -5.07
CA VAL A 64 28.79 -3.83 -6.50
C VAL A 64 27.43 -4.36 -6.95
N LYS A 65 26.70 -3.59 -7.78
CA LYS A 65 25.46 -4.07 -8.39
C LYS A 65 25.78 -4.91 -9.64
N PRO A 66 25.17 -6.10 -9.84
CA PRO A 66 25.30 -6.85 -11.09
C PRO A 66 24.89 -5.99 -12.30
N GLY A 67 25.59 -6.13 -13.42
CA GLY A 67 25.38 -5.31 -14.62
C GLY A 67 26.14 -3.98 -14.61
N ASN A 68 26.73 -3.58 -13.49
CA ASN A 68 27.51 -2.35 -13.39
C ASN A 68 29.01 -2.62 -13.39
N GLU A 69 29.76 -1.52 -13.54
CA GLU A 69 31.22 -1.51 -13.47
C GLU A 69 31.67 -1.11 -12.06
N ALA A 70 32.81 -1.65 -11.62
CA ALA A 70 33.47 -1.17 -10.41
C ALA A 70 34.99 -1.08 -10.60
N LEU A 71 35.58 0.00 -10.09
CA LEU A 71 37.02 0.13 -9.95
C LEU A 71 37.49 -0.76 -8.80
N ILE A 72 38.58 -1.50 -9.00
CA ILE A 72 39.15 -2.37 -7.97
C ILE A 72 40.23 -1.59 -7.20
N PRO A 73 40.03 -1.29 -5.90
CA PRO A 73 41.08 -0.76 -5.04
C PRO A 73 42.39 -1.55 -5.15
N GLY A 74 43.50 -0.85 -5.34
CA GLY A 74 44.81 -1.48 -5.54
C GLY A 74 45.13 -1.86 -7.00
N SER A 75 44.17 -1.72 -7.91
CA SER A 75 44.34 -1.93 -9.34
C SER A 75 43.97 -0.66 -10.14
N LEU A 76 44.60 -0.47 -11.30
CA LEU A 76 44.18 0.54 -12.27
C LEU A 76 43.02 0.05 -13.17
N SER A 77 42.54 -1.18 -12.96
CA SER A 77 41.49 -1.78 -13.77
C SER A 77 40.09 -1.59 -13.22
N THR A 78 39.18 -1.29 -14.14
CA THR A 78 37.74 -1.37 -13.93
C THR A 78 37.24 -2.73 -14.39
N LEU A 79 36.45 -3.39 -13.54
CA LEU A 79 35.77 -4.64 -13.88
C LEU A 79 34.31 -4.38 -14.20
N GLU A 80 33.84 -4.98 -15.30
CA GLU A 80 32.44 -5.08 -15.68
C GLU A 80 31.86 -6.38 -15.11
N PHE A 81 30.78 -6.27 -14.34
CA PHE A 81 30.09 -7.42 -13.77
C PHE A 81 28.84 -7.71 -14.59
N GLY A 82 28.68 -8.95 -15.04
CA GLY A 82 27.46 -9.41 -15.68
C GLY A 82 26.32 -9.60 -14.69
N GLN A 83 25.24 -10.24 -15.17
CA GLN A 83 24.11 -10.59 -14.33
C GLN A 83 24.46 -11.76 -13.40
N PHE A 84 24.05 -11.66 -12.14
CA PHE A 84 24.20 -12.74 -11.17
C PHE A 84 23.21 -13.86 -11.48
N ARG A 85 23.70 -15.10 -11.59
CA ARG A 85 22.91 -16.29 -11.94
C ARG A 85 22.92 -17.27 -10.78
N LYS A 86 21.74 -17.71 -10.36
CA LYS A 86 21.53 -18.79 -9.37
C LYS A 86 20.21 -19.51 -9.65
N GLY A 87 19.99 -20.65 -9.01
CA GLY A 87 18.74 -21.41 -9.10
C GLY A 87 18.91 -22.71 -9.85
N SER A 88 17.91 -23.13 -10.63
CA SER A 88 17.97 -24.37 -11.40
C SER A 88 17.60 -24.11 -12.85
N ILE A 89 18.34 -24.68 -13.79
CA ILE A 89 17.99 -24.69 -15.21
C ILE A 89 17.40 -26.05 -15.58
N THR A 90 16.34 -26.03 -16.38
CA THR A 90 15.83 -27.23 -17.05
C THR A 90 16.49 -27.29 -18.42
N ARG A 91 17.26 -28.34 -18.68
CA ARG A 91 17.88 -28.56 -19.97
C ARG A 91 16.85 -29.03 -20.99
N LEU A 92 17.21 -28.97 -22.27
CA LEU A 92 16.36 -29.44 -23.39
C LEU A 92 16.00 -30.93 -23.29
N ASP A 93 16.84 -31.72 -22.60
CA ASP A 93 16.62 -33.13 -22.30
C ASP A 93 15.64 -33.36 -21.11
N GLY A 94 15.07 -32.29 -20.55
CA GLY A 94 14.16 -32.33 -19.41
C GLY A 94 14.85 -32.49 -18.05
N THR A 95 16.19 -32.62 -18.00
CA THR A 95 16.92 -32.75 -16.75
C THR A 95 17.02 -31.39 -16.04
N ARG A 96 16.78 -31.39 -14.72
CA ARG A 96 16.92 -30.20 -13.88
C ARG A 96 18.32 -30.16 -13.29
N GLN A 97 19.10 -29.17 -13.68
CA GLN A 97 20.45 -28.94 -13.15
C GLN A 97 20.43 -27.72 -12.23
N GLU A 98 20.93 -27.89 -11.01
CA GLU A 98 21.13 -26.78 -10.08
C GLU A 98 22.36 -25.94 -10.52
N LEU A 99 22.14 -24.64 -10.68
CA LEU A 99 23.18 -23.67 -10.98
C LEU A 99 23.88 -23.26 -9.69
N ARG A 100 25.18 -23.51 -9.63
CA ARG A 100 26.05 -22.88 -8.64
C ARG A 100 26.00 -21.36 -8.83
N PRO A 101 25.75 -20.57 -7.77
CA PRO A 101 25.66 -19.13 -7.90
C PRO A 101 26.96 -18.52 -8.43
N HIS A 102 26.85 -17.73 -9.51
CA HIS A 102 28.01 -17.15 -10.17
C HIS A 102 27.67 -15.82 -10.83
N VAL A 103 28.72 -15.04 -11.08
CA VAL A 103 28.67 -13.82 -11.90
C VAL A 103 29.78 -13.88 -12.94
N THR A 104 29.53 -13.34 -14.13
CA THR A 104 30.59 -13.15 -15.12
C THR A 104 31.31 -11.84 -14.86
N VAL A 105 32.63 -11.84 -14.99
CA VAL A 105 33.48 -10.68 -14.72
C VAL A 105 34.42 -10.48 -15.89
N ARG A 106 34.56 -9.25 -16.36
CA ARG A 106 35.46 -8.90 -17.45
C ARG A 106 36.17 -7.58 -17.16
N LYS A 107 37.44 -7.47 -17.56
CA LYS A 107 38.15 -6.19 -17.52
C LYS A 107 37.61 -5.26 -18.61
N LYS A 108 37.24 -4.04 -18.22
CA LYS A 108 36.70 -3.03 -19.15
C LYS A 108 37.68 -2.79 -20.30
N GLY A 109 37.15 -2.72 -21.52
CA GLY A 109 37.93 -2.48 -22.73
C GLY A 109 38.72 -3.68 -23.27
N THR A 110 38.53 -4.88 -22.70
CA THR A 110 39.16 -6.12 -23.19
C THR A 110 38.16 -6.95 -23.99
N SER A 111 38.55 -7.46 -25.16
CA SER A 111 37.69 -8.28 -26.04
C SER A 111 37.71 -9.79 -25.72
N GLY A 112 38.17 -10.17 -24.52
CA GLY A 112 38.26 -11.57 -24.11
C GLY A 112 36.94 -12.16 -23.62
N GLU A 113 36.89 -13.49 -23.55
CA GLU A 113 35.81 -14.20 -22.89
C GLU A 113 35.73 -13.78 -21.40
N PRO A 114 34.53 -13.52 -20.87
CA PRO A 114 34.37 -13.14 -19.48
C PRO A 114 34.72 -14.31 -18.56
N ALA A 115 35.47 -14.02 -17.49
CA ALA A 115 35.75 -14.99 -16.45
C ALA A 115 34.49 -15.27 -15.62
N LEU A 116 34.32 -16.49 -15.14
CA LEU A 116 33.21 -16.87 -14.28
C LEU A 116 33.68 -16.88 -12.83
N LEU A 117 33.07 -16.04 -11.99
CA LEU A 117 33.39 -15.90 -10.58
C LEU A 117 32.27 -16.50 -9.74
N ARG A 118 32.53 -17.63 -9.09
CA ARG A 118 31.58 -18.27 -8.15
C ARG A 118 31.79 -17.80 -6.73
N LEU A 119 30.78 -18.01 -5.88
CA LEU A 119 30.91 -17.79 -4.44
C LEU A 119 32.10 -18.57 -3.87
N GLY A 120 33.00 -17.87 -3.19
CA GLY A 120 34.22 -18.44 -2.60
C GLY A 120 35.37 -18.70 -3.59
N GLU A 121 35.17 -18.47 -4.89
CA GLU A 121 36.26 -18.49 -5.87
C GLU A 121 36.95 -17.11 -5.95
N THR A 122 38.21 -17.13 -6.39
CA THR A 122 39.06 -15.94 -6.51
C THR A 122 39.59 -15.83 -7.93
N VAL A 123 39.65 -14.60 -8.45
CA VAL A 123 40.24 -14.24 -9.74
C VAL A 123 41.34 -13.20 -9.49
N ILE A 124 42.45 -13.32 -10.21
CA ILE A 124 43.55 -12.35 -10.13
C ILE A 124 43.33 -11.29 -11.20
N VAL A 125 43.31 -10.01 -10.81
CA VAL A 125 43.16 -8.86 -11.71
C VAL A 125 44.27 -7.86 -11.41
N ASP A 126 45.18 -7.69 -12.36
CA ASP A 126 46.36 -6.81 -12.25
C ASP A 126 47.12 -6.98 -10.92
N GLY A 127 47.27 -8.22 -10.45
CA GLY A 127 47.99 -8.55 -9.22
C GLY A 127 47.15 -8.54 -7.94
N ALA A 128 45.91 -8.03 -7.97
CA ALA A 128 44.98 -8.10 -6.84
C ALA A 128 44.10 -9.35 -6.91
N LEU A 129 43.92 -10.02 -5.77
CA LEU A 129 43.04 -11.18 -5.59
C LEU A 129 41.62 -10.71 -5.32
N VAL A 130 40.73 -10.86 -6.29
CA VAL A 130 39.31 -10.49 -6.17
C VAL A 130 38.48 -11.75 -5.99
N SER A 131 37.78 -11.86 -4.86
CA SER A 131 36.92 -13.00 -4.52
C SER A 131 35.46 -12.57 -4.32
N LEU A 132 34.52 -13.41 -4.74
CA LEU A 132 33.09 -13.19 -4.44
C LEU A 132 32.79 -13.74 -3.05
N ALA A 133 32.73 -12.82 -2.07
CA ALA A 133 32.55 -13.17 -0.67
C ALA A 133 31.08 -13.45 -0.30
N ASP A 134 30.14 -12.67 -0.85
CA ASP A 134 28.71 -12.80 -0.56
C ASP A 134 27.89 -12.22 -1.73
N ALA A 135 26.65 -12.67 -1.89
CA ALA A 135 25.70 -12.16 -2.87
C ALA A 135 24.33 -12.02 -2.20
N ARG A 136 23.88 -10.78 -2.04
CA ARG A 136 22.62 -10.45 -1.39
C ARG A 136 21.55 -10.13 -2.41
N GLU A 137 20.37 -10.68 -2.20
CA GLU A 137 19.15 -10.28 -2.89
C GLU A 137 18.19 -9.64 -1.89
N THR A 138 17.60 -8.53 -2.28
CA THR A 138 16.64 -7.79 -1.47
C THR A 138 15.39 -7.58 -2.30
N ALA A 139 14.27 -8.15 -1.83
CA ALA A 139 12.97 -7.93 -2.47
C ALA A 139 12.43 -6.56 -2.07
N VAL A 140 12.14 -5.70 -3.05
CA VAL A 140 11.51 -4.41 -2.84
C VAL A 140 10.00 -4.60 -2.96
N LEU A 141 9.31 -4.48 -1.82
CA LEU A 141 7.88 -4.72 -1.71
C LEU A 141 7.14 -3.39 -1.54
N ARG A 142 6.01 -3.25 -2.23
CA ARG A 142 5.03 -2.21 -1.97
C ARG A 142 3.80 -2.84 -1.32
N TYR A 143 3.38 -2.28 -0.20
CA TYR A 143 2.12 -2.65 0.44
C TYR A 143 1.12 -1.50 0.37
N ARG A 144 -0.17 -1.85 0.37
CA ARG A 144 -1.28 -0.91 0.49
C ARG A 144 -2.38 -1.57 1.31
N TYR A 145 -3.01 -0.80 2.20
CA TYR A 145 -4.24 -1.21 2.85
C TYR A 145 -5.42 -0.92 1.92
N ASP A 146 -6.14 -1.96 1.53
CA ASP A 146 -7.44 -1.91 0.88
C ASP A 146 -8.41 -2.75 1.73
N PRO A 147 -9.32 -2.14 2.52
CA PRO A 147 -10.21 -2.81 3.48
C PRO A 147 -11.23 -3.79 2.84
N GLY A 148 -11.10 -4.05 1.54
CA GLY A 148 -11.95 -4.93 0.78
C GLY A 148 -13.22 -4.24 0.29
N ARG A 149 -13.72 -4.71 -0.86
CA ARG A 149 -14.93 -4.19 -1.49
C ARG A 149 -16.15 -4.26 -0.56
N ALA A 150 -16.21 -5.27 0.31
CA ALA A 150 -17.34 -5.50 1.20
C ALA A 150 -17.50 -4.38 2.26
N VAL A 151 -16.41 -3.94 2.89
CA VAL A 151 -16.47 -2.86 3.90
C VAL A 151 -16.89 -1.54 3.27
N VAL A 152 -16.34 -1.22 2.08
CA VAL A 152 -16.72 -0.02 1.32
C VAL A 152 -18.20 -0.06 0.94
N LEU A 153 -18.70 -1.22 0.49
CA LEU A 153 -20.11 -1.39 0.14
C LEU A 153 -21.03 -1.24 1.36
N ALA A 154 -20.65 -1.83 2.49
CA ALA A 154 -21.41 -1.73 3.73
C ALA A 154 -21.49 -0.27 4.23
N GLY A 155 -20.37 0.46 4.20
CA GLY A 155 -20.34 1.89 4.55
C GLY A 155 -21.19 2.74 3.61
N ALA A 156 -21.14 2.48 2.31
CA ALA A 156 -21.97 3.17 1.33
C ALA A 156 -23.47 2.89 1.55
N LEU A 157 -23.85 1.63 1.80
CA LEU A 157 -25.24 1.26 2.07
C LEU A 157 -25.74 1.94 3.36
N LEU A 158 -24.92 1.95 4.41
CA LEU A 158 -25.25 2.63 5.67
C LEU A 158 -25.47 4.13 5.46
N ALA A 159 -24.63 4.79 4.66
CA ALA A 159 -24.79 6.20 4.33
C ALA A 159 -26.11 6.47 3.59
N VAL A 160 -26.45 5.63 2.60
CA VAL A 160 -27.73 5.73 1.88
C VAL A 160 -28.92 5.56 2.83
N ILE A 161 -28.89 4.54 3.69
CA ILE A 161 -29.94 4.30 4.68
C ILE A 161 -30.08 5.52 5.61
N THR A 162 -28.97 6.11 6.05
CA THR A 162 -28.98 7.27 6.95
C THR A 162 -29.60 8.50 6.29
N VAL A 163 -29.27 8.76 5.01
CA VAL A 163 -29.86 9.86 4.24
C VAL A 163 -31.35 9.62 3.99
N MET A 164 -31.74 8.40 3.63
CA MET A 164 -33.15 8.05 3.48
C MET A 164 -33.92 8.23 4.79
N LEU A 165 -33.37 7.76 5.91
CA LEU A 165 -33.99 7.94 7.22
C LEU A 165 -34.15 9.42 7.55
N ARG A 166 -33.17 10.26 7.23
CA ARG A 166 -33.25 11.73 7.40
C ARG A 166 -34.40 12.36 6.62
N LEU A 167 -34.79 11.81 5.48
CA LEU A 167 -35.96 12.30 4.73
C LEU A 167 -37.28 11.96 5.42
N PHE A 168 -37.34 10.85 6.16
CA PHE A 168 -38.55 10.39 6.83
C PHE A 168 -38.66 10.85 8.29
N VAL A 169 -37.56 11.20 8.95
CA VAL A 169 -37.59 11.75 10.30
C VAL A 169 -37.99 13.22 10.25
N PRO A 170 -39.13 13.62 10.84
CA PRO A 170 -39.51 15.02 10.90
C PRO A 170 -38.56 15.77 11.83
N TYR A 171 -37.97 16.86 11.36
CA TYR A 171 -37.22 17.78 12.20
C TYR A 171 -37.81 19.19 12.08
N TYR A 172 -37.73 19.92 13.19
CA TYR A 172 -38.30 21.26 13.30
C TYR A 172 -37.21 22.20 13.82
N LEU A 173 -37.02 23.31 13.13
CA LEU A 173 -36.18 24.42 13.59
C LEU A 173 -37.12 25.51 14.11
N LEU A 174 -36.95 25.87 15.38
CA LEU A 174 -37.74 26.89 16.06
C LEU A 174 -36.80 28.02 16.48
N ALA A 175 -37.10 29.23 16.01
CA ALA A 175 -36.53 30.46 16.55
C ALA A 175 -37.66 31.26 17.17
N TYR A 176 -37.42 31.82 18.36
CA TYR A 176 -38.40 32.66 19.05
C TYR A 176 -37.76 34.00 19.41
N ARG A 177 -38.57 35.05 19.38
CA ARG A 177 -38.23 36.38 19.89
C ARG A 177 -39.36 36.83 20.81
N ILE A 178 -38.99 37.25 22.02
CA ILE A 178 -39.93 37.85 22.98
C ILE A 178 -39.68 39.36 22.90
N ASP A 179 -40.73 40.11 22.60
CA ASP A 179 -40.72 41.57 22.66
C ASP A 179 -41.60 42.02 23.84
N ASP A 180 -40.95 42.64 24.82
CA ASP A 180 -41.53 43.09 26.09
C ASP A 180 -41.40 44.62 26.20
N SER A 181 -41.73 45.32 25.11
CA SER A 181 -41.56 46.78 24.99
C SER A 181 -42.88 47.57 25.16
N GLY A 182 -43.97 46.96 25.63
CA GLY A 182 -45.26 47.61 25.85
C GLY A 182 -46.19 46.87 26.85
N GLU A 183 -47.45 47.29 26.95
CA GLU A 183 -48.47 46.70 27.87
C GLU A 183 -48.84 45.24 27.56
N ILE A 184 -48.41 44.70 26.41
CA ILE A 184 -48.68 43.33 25.98
C ILE A 184 -47.38 42.66 25.56
N VAL A 185 -47.01 41.59 26.25
CA VAL A 185 -45.87 40.73 25.89
C VAL A 185 -46.19 40.00 24.58
N ARG A 186 -45.33 40.17 23.55
CA ARG A 186 -45.49 39.51 22.25
C ARG A 186 -44.42 38.45 22.04
N LEU A 187 -44.85 37.25 21.63
CA LEU A 187 -43.98 36.13 21.27
C LEU A 187 -44.01 35.90 19.75
N ASP A 188 -42.94 36.27 19.06
CA ASP A 188 -42.75 35.99 17.64
C ASP A 188 -42.06 34.64 17.45
N LEU A 189 -42.77 33.69 16.85
CA LEU A 189 -42.29 32.33 16.59
C LEU A 189 -42.02 32.11 15.09
N PHE A 190 -40.77 31.85 14.74
CA PHE A 190 -40.35 31.38 13.43
C PHE A 190 -40.13 29.88 13.46
N ALA A 191 -41.06 29.13 12.87
CA ALA A 191 -40.93 27.69 12.70
C ALA A 191 -40.60 27.33 11.24
N SER A 192 -39.59 26.47 11.06
CA SER A 192 -39.28 25.77 9.81
C SER A 192 -39.34 24.26 10.06
N SER A 193 -39.82 23.50 9.08
CA SER A 193 -39.95 22.05 9.19
C SER A 193 -39.29 21.37 7.99
N GLY A 194 -38.58 20.28 8.24
CA GLY A 194 -37.99 19.45 7.20
C GLY A 194 -38.28 17.97 7.41
N GLY A 195 -38.27 17.22 6.31
CA GLY A 195 -38.67 15.81 6.26
C GLY A 195 -40.12 15.63 5.77
N ALA A 196 -40.38 14.53 5.06
CA ALA A 196 -41.62 14.27 4.33
C ALA A 196 -42.86 14.18 5.23
N PHE A 197 -42.69 13.82 6.51
CA PHE A 197 -43.78 13.72 7.49
C PHE A 197 -43.86 14.91 8.44
N SER A 198 -43.05 15.96 8.23
CA SER A 198 -43.10 17.16 9.07
C SER A 198 -44.26 18.07 8.67
N SER A 199 -45.01 18.58 9.65
CA SER A 199 -46.10 19.53 9.40
C SER A 199 -45.95 20.73 10.31
N LYS A 200 -45.45 21.84 9.75
CA LYS A 200 -45.34 23.13 10.43
C LYS A 200 -46.67 23.56 11.08
N ALA A 201 -47.78 23.40 10.36
CA ALA A 201 -49.11 23.78 10.85
C ALA A 201 -49.51 22.99 12.10
N LYS A 202 -49.31 21.67 12.12
CA LYS A 202 -49.61 20.83 13.30
C LYS A 202 -48.73 21.19 14.49
N LEU A 203 -47.47 21.56 14.25
CA LEU A 203 -46.56 21.99 15.32
C LEU A 203 -46.96 23.36 15.89
N LEU A 204 -47.26 24.34 15.04
CA LEU A 204 -47.73 25.66 15.49
C LEU A 204 -49.04 25.55 16.27
N GLN A 205 -50.01 24.78 15.77
CA GLN A 205 -51.27 24.54 16.47
C GLN A 205 -51.07 23.86 17.83
N ARG A 206 -50.08 22.96 17.94
CA ARG A 206 -49.74 22.32 19.21
C ARG A 206 -49.09 23.30 20.18
N ILE A 207 -48.21 24.19 19.71
CA ILE A 207 -47.57 25.23 20.52
C ILE A 207 -48.62 26.24 21.00
N GLU A 208 -49.48 26.74 20.10
CA GLU A 208 -50.58 27.65 20.43
C GLU A 208 -51.51 27.02 21.48
N ARG A 209 -51.90 25.76 21.29
CA ARG A 209 -52.72 25.03 22.27
C ARG A 209 -52.02 24.91 23.63
N LEU A 210 -50.72 24.66 23.66
CA LEU A 210 -49.98 24.54 24.93
C LEU A 210 -49.84 25.89 25.63
N LEU A 211 -49.64 26.98 24.89
CA LEU A 211 -49.56 28.33 25.43
C LEU A 211 -50.92 28.81 25.97
N THR A 212 -52.01 28.46 25.31
CA THR A 212 -53.38 28.86 25.72
C THR A 212 -54.03 27.93 26.74
N LYS A 213 -53.45 26.76 27.01
CA LYS A 213 -54.04 25.77 27.93
C LYS A 213 -53.97 26.21 29.40
N ASP A 214 -52.91 26.94 29.75
CA ASP A 214 -52.66 27.38 31.13
C ASP A 214 -52.80 28.91 31.29
N ASP A 215 -53.07 29.66 30.21
CA ASP A 215 -53.25 31.11 30.28
C ASP A 215 -54.69 31.49 30.65
N LEU A 216 -54.76 32.36 31.64
CA LEU A 216 -55.94 32.78 32.35
C LEU A 216 -56.95 33.47 31.43
N ARG A 217 -58.23 33.25 31.70
CA ARG A 217 -59.34 34.08 31.20
C ARG A 217 -58.94 35.55 31.39
N PRO A 218 -59.17 36.44 30.40
CA PRO A 218 -58.94 37.86 30.62
C PRO A 218 -59.83 38.29 31.79
N GLU A 219 -59.22 38.58 32.94
CA GLU A 219 -59.91 39.37 33.97
C GLU A 219 -60.28 40.68 33.30
N ALA A 220 -61.56 41.02 33.39
CA ALA A 220 -62.12 42.23 32.82
C ALA A 220 -61.25 43.43 33.22
N LEU A 221 -60.84 44.20 32.22
CA LEU A 221 -60.25 45.53 32.43
C LEU A 221 -61.20 46.32 33.35
N PRO A 222 -60.74 46.85 34.49
CA PRO A 222 -61.55 47.80 35.26
C PRO A 222 -61.77 49.07 34.43
N ASP A 223 -62.99 49.60 34.53
CA ASP A 223 -63.56 50.71 33.72
C ASP A 223 -62.64 51.93 33.53
#